data_AF-A0A7W1CU25-F1
#
_entry.id   AF-A0A7W1CU25-F1
#
_cell.length_a   1.000
_cell.length_b   1.000
_cell.length_c   1.000
_cell.angle_alpha   90.00
_cell.angle_beta   90.00
_cell.angle_gamma   90.00
#
_symmetry.space_group_name_H-M   'P 1'
#
loop_
_entity.id
_entity.type
_entity.pdbx_description
1 polymer ?
#
loop_
_entity_poly.entity_id
_entity_poly.type
_entity_poly.pdbx_seq_one_letter_code
_entity_poly.pdbx_strand_id
1 'polypeptide(L)'
;MGSARLQQHRRSLDGRPLLVSGPAPAPRKLLIIAAFAALYVIWGSTYLGILLAIESMPPLLMAGVRFFLAGVIMYGIALWQGAPKSSFAEWRTALIVGGCLLFFGNGSVTLAEQWVPSGLASLIVATV
;
A
#
# COMPACT_ATOMS: atom_id res chain seq x y z
N MET A 1 22.93 -9.38 54.14
CA MET A 1 23.35 -9.11 52.75
C MET A 1 22.27 -9.52 51.73
N GLY A 2 21.05 -8.94 51.80
CA GLY A 2 19.94 -9.34 50.91
C GLY A 2 18.91 -8.24 50.55
N SER A 3 18.92 -7.11 51.25
CA SER A 3 17.94 -6.03 51.07
C SER A 3 18.29 -5.02 49.97
N ALA A 4 19.57 -4.90 49.58
CA ALA A 4 20.01 -3.97 48.54
C ALA A 4 19.60 -4.42 47.12
N ARG A 5 19.51 -5.75 46.89
CA ARG A 5 19.21 -6.33 45.57
C ARG A 5 17.73 -6.20 45.18
N LEU A 6 16.83 -6.10 46.16
CA LEU A 6 15.38 -5.92 45.93
C LEU A 6 15.01 -4.45 45.66
N GLN A 7 15.81 -3.48 46.12
CA GLN A 7 15.57 -2.07 45.83
C GLN A 7 16.00 -1.69 44.40
N GLN A 8 17.00 -2.39 43.86
CA GLN A 8 17.50 -2.15 42.50
C GLN A 8 16.51 -2.64 41.43
N HIS A 9 15.71 -3.66 41.72
CA HIS A 9 14.70 -4.17 40.79
C HIS A 9 13.41 -3.32 40.76
N ARG A 10 13.12 -2.56 41.82
CA ARG A 10 11.97 -1.62 41.85
C ARG A 10 12.27 -0.26 41.20
N ARG A 11 13.54 0.12 41.04
CA ARG A 11 13.94 1.39 40.43
C ARG A 11 13.84 1.42 38.90
N SER A 12 13.68 0.29 38.22
CA SER A 12 13.59 0.25 36.74
C SER A 12 12.19 0.47 36.19
N LEU A 13 11.18 0.69 37.04
CA LEU A 13 9.87 1.19 36.63
C LEU A 13 9.91 2.72 36.51
N ASP A 14 10.99 3.22 35.91
CA ASP A 14 11.19 4.62 35.53
C ASP A 14 9.98 5.07 34.71
N GLY A 15 9.02 5.70 35.38
CA GLY A 15 8.85 7.16 35.38
C GLY A 15 8.74 7.87 34.03
N ARG A 16 8.74 7.18 32.89
CA ARG A 16 8.46 7.79 31.60
C ARG A 16 6.98 8.10 31.61
N PRO A 17 6.56 9.38 31.61
CA PRO A 17 5.17 9.68 31.34
C PRO A 17 4.87 9.03 29.99
N LEU A 18 3.97 8.04 29.98
CA LEU A 18 3.33 7.60 28.77
C LEU A 18 2.73 8.88 28.21
N LEU A 19 3.37 9.46 27.19
CA LEU A 19 2.81 10.57 26.44
C LEU A 19 1.54 9.99 25.82
N VAL A 20 0.43 10.12 26.55
CA VAL A 20 -0.89 9.97 26.00
C VAL A 20 -0.97 11.08 24.97
N SER A 21 -0.65 10.75 23.72
CA SER A 21 -0.86 11.62 22.59
C SER A 21 -2.30 12.12 22.70
N GLY A 22 -2.47 13.41 22.97
CA GLY A 22 -3.79 14.02 23.01
C GLY A 22 -4.55 13.73 21.71
N PRO A 23 -5.89 13.77 21.71
CA PRO A 23 -6.67 13.48 20.52
C PRO A 23 -6.16 14.35 19.36
N ALA A 24 -5.76 13.69 18.27
CA ALA A 24 -5.31 14.38 17.07
C ALA A 24 -6.38 15.38 16.63
N PRO A 25 -6.01 16.60 16.21
CA PRO A 25 -6.99 17.60 15.78
C PRO A 25 -7.86 17.00 14.66
N ALA A 26 -9.18 17.18 14.78
CA ALA A 26 -10.13 16.64 13.82
C ALA A 26 -9.74 17.10 12.39
N PRO A 27 -9.63 16.17 11.42
CA PRO A 27 -9.26 16.52 10.07
C PRO A 27 -10.24 17.56 9.50
N ARG A 28 -9.71 18.62 8.90
CA ARG A 28 -10.53 19.68 8.29
C ARG A 28 -11.39 19.04 7.20
N LYS A 29 -12.71 19.25 7.21
CA LYS A 29 -13.65 18.68 6.23
C LYS A 29 -13.18 18.82 4.78
N LEU A 30 -12.52 19.95 4.46
CA LEU A 30 -11.94 20.20 3.15
C LEU A 30 -10.85 19.20 2.74
N LEU A 31 -10.00 18.77 3.68
CA LEU A 31 -8.95 17.76 3.41
C LEU A 31 -9.57 16.40 3.11
N ILE A 32 -10.66 16.06 3.79
CA ILE A 32 -11.40 14.82 3.52
C ILE A 32 -11.98 14.86 2.10
N ILE A 33 -12.66 15.95 1.74
CA ILE A 33 -13.22 16.13 0.38
C ILE A 33 -12.11 16.06 -0.67
N ALA A 34 -10.98 16.74 -0.44
CA ALA A 34 -9.84 16.71 -1.37
C ALA A 34 -9.24 15.30 -1.49
N ALA A 35 -9.13 14.56 -0.40
CA ALA A 35 -8.63 13.17 -0.42
C ALA A 35 -9.57 12.25 -1.22
N PHE A 36 -10.89 12.37 -1.05
CA PHE A 36 -11.86 11.61 -1.84
C PHE A 36 -11.85 12.02 -3.31
N ALA A 37 -11.77 13.32 -3.61
CA ALA A 37 -11.66 13.80 -4.99
C ALA A 37 -10.41 13.26 -5.68
N ALA A 38 -9.25 13.31 -5.00
CA ALA A 38 -8.01 12.74 -5.51
C ALA A 38 -8.13 11.24 -5.71
N LEU A 39 -8.70 10.51 -4.74
CA LEU A 39 -8.95 9.08 -4.85
C LEU A 39 -9.81 8.77 -6.09
N TYR A 40 -10.95 9.43 -6.26
CA TYR A 40 -11.86 9.18 -7.38
C TYR A 40 -11.24 9.49 -8.74
N VAL A 41 -10.52 10.62 -8.85
CA VAL A 41 -9.87 10.98 -10.11
C VAL A 41 -8.76 9.99 -10.43
N ILE A 42 -7.86 9.72 -9.48
CA ILE A 42 -6.69 8.86 -9.71
C ILE A 42 -7.13 7.41 -9.99
N TRP A 43 -8.04 6.86 -9.18
CA TRP A 43 -8.52 5.49 -9.39
C TRP A 43 -9.40 5.37 -10.63
N GLY A 44 -10.33 6.31 -10.85
CA GLY A 44 -11.19 6.30 -12.03
C GLY A 44 -10.38 6.40 -13.33
N SER A 45 -9.41 7.32 -13.39
CA SER A 45 -8.54 7.47 -14.57
C SER A 45 -7.65 6.25 -14.81
N THR A 46 -7.36 5.45 -13.78
CA THR A 46 -6.54 4.24 -13.93
C THR A 46 -7.23 3.22 -14.84
N TYR A 47 -8.54 3.00 -14.69
CA TYR A 47 -9.30 2.10 -15.58
C TYR A 47 -9.31 2.62 -17.01
N LEU A 48 -9.50 3.93 -17.20
CA LEU A 48 -9.38 4.50 -18.55
C LEU A 48 -7.97 4.32 -19.13
N GLY A 49 -6.94 4.53 -18.32
CA GLY A 49 -5.54 4.34 -18.71
C GLY A 49 -5.21 2.89 -19.05
N ILE A 50 -5.78 1.92 -18.32
CA ILE A 50 -5.63 0.49 -18.61
C ILE A 50 -6.21 0.19 -19.99
N LEU A 51 -7.47 0.58 -20.24
CA LEU A 51 -8.14 0.39 -21.52
C LEU A 51 -7.30 0.93 -22.70
N LEU A 52 -6.76 2.14 -22.57
CA LEU A 52 -5.91 2.74 -23.60
C LEU A 52 -4.56 2.02 -23.74
N ALA A 53 -3.96 1.56 -22.64
CA ALA A 53 -2.65 0.91 -22.68
C ALA A 53 -2.73 -0.49 -23.33
N ILE A 54 -3.79 -1.25 -23.04
CA ILE A 54 -3.97 -2.61 -23.57
C ILE A 54 -4.27 -2.65 -25.07
N GLU A 55 -4.61 -1.52 -25.69
CA GLU A 55 -4.68 -1.40 -27.15
C GLU A 55 -3.31 -1.60 -27.83
N SER A 56 -2.22 -1.30 -27.11
CA SER A 56 -0.85 -1.32 -27.65
C SER A 56 0.06 -2.38 -27.02
N MET A 57 -0.32 -2.91 -25.85
CA MET A 57 0.47 -3.89 -25.11
C MET A 57 -0.40 -5.06 -24.62
N PRO A 58 0.14 -6.30 -24.58
CA PRO A 58 -0.56 -7.42 -23.96
C PRO A 58 -0.98 -7.08 -22.51
N PRO A 59 -2.23 -7.39 -22.10
CA PRO A 59 -2.79 -6.96 -20.82
C PRO A 59 -1.94 -7.31 -19.59
N LEU A 60 -1.52 -8.58 -19.50
CA LEU A 60 -0.69 -9.05 -18.37
C LEU A 60 0.71 -8.45 -18.38
N LEU A 61 1.27 -8.15 -19.56
CA LEU A 61 2.57 -7.50 -19.67
C LEU A 61 2.48 -6.05 -19.19
N MET A 62 1.44 -5.31 -19.61
CA MET A 62 1.19 -3.95 -19.16
C MET A 62 1.04 -3.90 -17.63
N ALA A 63 0.19 -4.76 -17.05
CA ALA A 63 0.03 -4.85 -15.60
C ALA A 63 1.35 -5.22 -14.90
N GLY A 64 2.06 -6.22 -15.42
CA GLY A 64 3.35 -6.67 -14.88
C GLY A 64 4.39 -5.56 -14.84
N VAL A 65 4.57 -4.83 -15.94
CA VAL A 65 5.51 -3.69 -16.03
C VAL A 65 5.10 -2.59 -15.05
N ARG A 66 3.81 -2.24 -14.97
CA ARG A 66 3.30 -1.22 -14.05
C ARG A 66 3.63 -1.54 -12.59
N PHE A 67 3.35 -2.77 -12.15
CA PHE A 67 3.62 -3.19 -10.77
C PHE A 67 5.12 -3.40 -10.51
N PHE A 68 5.87 -3.88 -11.49
CA PHE A 68 7.31 -4.04 -11.36
C PHE A 68 8.01 -2.69 -11.18
N LEU A 69 7.68 -1.69 -12.02
CA LEU A 69 8.22 -0.35 -11.90
C LEU A 69 7.85 0.30 -10.57
N ALA A 70 6.59 0.19 -10.14
CA ALA A 70 6.15 0.70 -8.84
C ALA A 70 6.93 0.03 -7.68
N GLY A 71 7.11 -1.29 -7.74
CA GLY A 71 7.88 -2.05 -6.76
C GLY A 71 9.34 -1.62 -6.70
N VAL A 72 9.99 -1.46 -7.85
CA VAL A 72 11.39 -0.99 -7.94
C VAL A 72 11.54 0.42 -7.38
N ILE A 73 10.64 1.34 -7.72
CA ILE A 73 10.66 2.72 -7.21
C ILE A 73 10.47 2.72 -5.69
N MET A 74 9.45 2.02 -5.19
CA MET A 74 9.18 1.94 -3.75
C MET A 74 10.32 1.27 -2.97
N TYR A 75 10.91 0.21 -3.53
CA TYR A 75 12.05 -0.46 -2.93
C TYR A 75 13.28 0.46 -2.91
N GLY A 76 13.56 1.18 -4.00
CA GLY A 76 14.64 2.17 -4.06
C GLY A 76 14.45 3.30 -3.04
N ILE A 77 13.23 3.79 -2.89
CA ILE A 77 12.87 4.80 -1.88
C ILE A 77 13.04 4.25 -0.46
N ALA A 78 12.70 2.99 -0.20
CA ALA A 78 12.90 2.35 1.10
C ALA A 78 14.39 2.21 1.44
N LEU A 79 15.21 1.80 0.46
CA LEU A 79 16.67 1.74 0.63
C LEU A 79 17.26 3.13 0.89
N TRP A 80 16.78 4.16 0.19
CA TRP A 80 17.23 5.54 0.39
C TRP A 80 16.89 6.06 1.80
N GLN A 81 15.78 5.61 2.39
CA GLN A 81 15.39 5.92 3.77
C GLN A 81 16.14 5.09 4.82
N GLY A 82 17.06 4.21 4.43
CA GLY A 82 17.84 3.38 5.35
C GLY A 82 17.10 2.16 5.87
N ALA A 83 16.13 1.62 5.12
CA ALA A 83 15.44 0.39 5.51
C ALA A 83 16.42 -0.78 5.70
N PRO A 84 16.20 -1.65 6.71
CA PRO A 84 17.03 -2.83 6.93
C PRO A 84 16.95 -3.79 5.73
N LYS A 85 17.98 -4.62 5.56
CA LYS A 85 18.02 -5.61 4.48
C LYS A 85 16.84 -6.59 4.63
N SER A 86 16.06 -6.74 3.57
CA SER A 86 14.93 -7.66 3.58
C SER A 86 15.39 -9.12 3.69
N SER A 87 14.76 -9.85 4.60
CA SER A 87 14.97 -11.28 4.80
C SER A 87 14.40 -12.10 3.65
N PHE A 88 14.93 -13.31 3.44
CA PHE A 88 14.38 -14.26 2.47
C PHE A 88 12.88 -14.56 2.69
N ALA A 89 12.45 -14.60 3.95
CA ALA A 89 11.04 -14.80 4.29
C ALA A 89 10.17 -13.64 3.79
N GLU A 90 10.65 -12.40 3.88
CA GLU A 90 9.96 -11.20 3.39
C GLU A 90 9.89 -11.18 1.87
N TRP A 91 10.98 -11.54 1.19
CA TRP A 91 10.99 -11.71 -0.27
C TRP A 91 9.99 -12.75 -0.74
N ARG A 92 9.91 -13.90 -0.06
CA ARG A 92 8.92 -14.94 -0.38
C ARG A 92 7.49 -14.42 -0.20
N THR A 93 7.21 -13.75 0.91
CA THR A 93 5.88 -13.16 1.15
C THR A 93 5.55 -12.09 0.10
N ALA A 94 6.50 -11.23 -0.24
CA ALA A 94 6.33 -10.20 -1.27
C ALA A 94 6.07 -10.81 -2.66
N LEU A 95 6.75 -11.89 -3.02
CA LEU A 95 6.51 -12.60 -4.27
C LEU A 95 5.13 -13.26 -4.30
N ILE A 96 4.69 -13.89 -3.21
CA ILE A 96 3.38 -14.52 -3.12
C ILE A 96 2.28 -13.45 -3.19
N VAL A 97 2.34 -12.43 -2.34
CA VAL A 97 1.34 -11.36 -2.29
C VAL A 97 1.33 -10.56 -3.60
N GLY A 98 2.50 -10.19 -4.11
CA GLY A 98 2.64 -9.48 -5.39
C GLY A 98 2.12 -10.32 -6.56
N GLY A 99 2.44 -11.61 -6.59
CA GLY A 99 1.89 -12.54 -7.57
C GLY A 99 0.37 -12.64 -7.50
N CYS A 100 -0.20 -12.80 -6.30
CA CYS A 100 -1.64 -12.84 -6.12
C CYS A 100 -2.33 -11.52 -6.54
N LEU A 101 -1.75 -10.36 -6.20
CA LEU A 101 -2.27 -9.07 -6.63
C LEU A 101 -2.19 -8.88 -8.15
N LEU A 102 -1.14 -9.39 -8.78
CA LEU A 102 -0.99 -9.36 -10.23
C LEU A 102 -2.01 -10.28 -10.91
N PHE A 103 -2.14 -11.54 -10.50
CA PHE A 103 -3.02 -12.50 -11.21
C PHE A 103 -4.50 -12.40 -10.83
N PHE A 104 -4.81 -12.22 -9.55
CA PHE A 104 -6.18 -12.24 -9.03
C PHE A 104 -6.73 -10.85 -8.69
N GLY A 105 -5.85 -9.88 -8.43
CA GLY A 105 -6.24 -8.51 -8.12
C GLY A 105 -6.40 -7.65 -9.38
N ASN A 106 -5.39 -6.86 -9.70
CA ASN A 106 -5.52 -5.85 -10.76
C ASN A 106 -5.25 -6.39 -12.17
N GLY A 107 -4.52 -7.50 -12.31
CA GLY A 107 -4.34 -8.12 -13.64
C GLY A 107 -5.59 -8.85 -14.13
N SER A 108 -6.46 -9.35 -13.25
CA SER A 108 -7.76 -9.89 -13.65
C SER A 108 -8.68 -8.78 -14.17
N VAL A 109 -8.66 -7.59 -13.55
CA VAL A 109 -9.32 -6.37 -14.07
C VAL A 109 -8.75 -6.00 -15.45
N THR A 110 -7.42 -5.98 -15.57
CA THR A 110 -6.75 -5.65 -16.84
C THR A 110 -7.11 -6.63 -17.96
N LEU A 111 -7.30 -7.92 -17.63
CA LEU A 111 -7.84 -8.89 -18.57
C LEU A 111 -9.28 -8.54 -18.93
N ALA A 112 -10.14 -8.32 -17.94
CA ALA A 112 -11.56 -8.04 -18.13
C ALA A 112 -11.83 -6.81 -19.01
N GLU A 113 -10.97 -5.78 -18.94
CA GLU A 113 -11.10 -4.57 -19.75
C GLU A 113 -10.97 -4.78 -21.26
N GLN A 114 -10.50 -5.96 -21.72
CA GLN A 114 -10.57 -6.32 -23.15
C GLN A 114 -12.02 -6.50 -23.65
N TRP A 115 -12.96 -6.78 -22.74
CA TRP A 115 -14.36 -7.07 -23.07
C TRP A 115 -15.35 -6.17 -22.34
N VAL A 116 -14.89 -5.49 -21.29
CA VAL A 116 -15.73 -4.64 -20.42
C VAL A 116 -15.30 -3.18 -20.58
N PRO A 117 -16.21 -2.26 -20.91
CA PRO A 117 -15.93 -0.82 -20.91
C PRO A 117 -15.38 -0.35 -19.56
N SER A 118 -14.35 0.49 -19.57
CA SER A 118 -13.66 1.00 -18.37
C SER A 118 -14.58 1.67 -17.36
N GLY A 119 -15.65 2.34 -17.83
CA GLY A 119 -16.69 2.90 -16.97
C GLY A 119 -17.38 1.83 -16.12
N LEU A 120 -17.79 0.71 -16.72
CA LEU A 120 -18.40 -0.41 -15.99
C LEU A 120 -17.39 -1.11 -15.08
N ALA A 121 -16.16 -1.31 -15.55
CA ALA A 121 -15.09 -1.88 -14.73
C ALA A 121 -14.87 -1.06 -13.44
N SER A 122 -14.78 0.27 -13.56
CA SER A 122 -14.61 1.17 -12.42
C SER A 122 -15.78 1.13 -11.42
N LEU A 123 -17.02 1.03 -11.93
CA LEU A 123 -18.21 0.94 -11.08
C LEU A 123 -18.30 -0.38 -10.32
N ILE A 124 -17.97 -1.50 -10.97
CA ILE A 124 -17.99 -2.83 -10.34
C ILE A 124 -16.93 -2.89 -9.24
N VAL A 125 -15.71 -2.43 -9.50
CA VAL A 125 -14.65 -2.42 -8.49
C VAL A 125 -14.95 -1.44 -7.34
N ALA A 126 -15.75 -0.40 -7.56
CA ALA A 126 -16.17 0.50 -6.47
C ALA A 126 -17.12 -0.16 -5.45
N THR A 127 -17.62 -1.38 -5.69
CA THR A 127 -18.56 -2.08 -4.79
C THR A 127 -17.91 -3.02 -3.77
N VAL A 128 -16.62 -3.31 -3.90
CA VAL A 128 -15.86 -4.21 -3.00
C VAL A 128 -15.10 -3.43 -1.93
#